data_AF-A0A453KBX0-F1
#
_entry.id   AF-A0A453KBX0-F1
#
_cell.length_a   1.000
_cell.length_b   1.000
_cell.length_c   1.000
_cell.angle_alpha   90.00
_cell.angle_beta   90.00
_cell.angle_gamma   90.00
#
_symmetry.space_group_name_H-M   'P 1'
#
loop_
_entity.id
_entity.type
_entity.pdbx_description
1 polymer ?
#
loop_
_entity_poly.entity_id
_entity_poly.type
_entity_poly.pdbx_seq_one_letter_code
_entity_poly.pdbx_strand_id
1 'polypeptide(L)'
;MIFVVVLISEDPVFLPRVKGGGESLNQLTQRCVAYLNKIAQQHMGERVIMVSHDAATVELCRHTDPPGSSVRRNVPNTSLNVFHVSGVNGQWVLTRFGDVRHLFCLRASPTDARRRRVKSFLLRRNSG
;
A
#
# COMPACT_ATOMS: atom_id res chain seq x y z
N MET A 1 -15.29 -10.85 2.38
CA MET A 1 -14.88 -9.60 1.72
C MET A 1 -13.84 -8.95 2.62
N ILE A 2 -12.56 -9.10 2.30
CA ILE A 2 -11.44 -8.61 3.13
C ILE A 2 -11.07 -7.21 2.62
N PHE A 3 -10.84 -6.24 3.51
CA PHE A 3 -10.40 -4.87 3.18
C PHE A 3 -9.08 -4.59 3.90
N VAL A 4 -7.98 -4.40 3.15
CA VAL A 4 -6.63 -4.24 3.70
C VAL A 4 -6.19 -2.77 3.72
N VAL A 5 -6.51 -2.05 4.79
CA VAL A 5 -6.13 -0.64 5.01
C VAL A 5 -4.71 -0.55 5.59
N VAL A 6 -3.87 0.39 5.12
CA VAL A 6 -2.42 0.50 5.46
C VAL A 6 -2.12 1.76 6.30
N LEU A 7 -1.64 1.61 7.55
CA LEU A 7 -1.14 2.70 8.43
C LEU A 7 0.00 2.27 9.40
N ILE A 8 1.21 2.78 9.16
CA ILE A 8 2.57 2.47 9.71
C ILE A 8 2.67 2.14 11.23
N SER A 9 3.39 1.06 11.62
CA SER A 9 4.33 0.99 12.78
C SER A 9 4.99 -0.41 12.96
N GLU A 10 6.31 -0.37 13.22
CA GLU A 10 7.36 -1.37 13.55
C GLU A 10 7.03 -2.87 13.79
N ASP A 11 7.92 -3.71 13.22
CA ASP A 11 7.99 -5.18 13.21
C ASP A 11 7.77 -5.90 14.56
N PRO A 12 7.11 -7.07 14.52
CA PRO A 12 7.63 -8.22 15.24
C PRO A 12 7.73 -9.51 14.39
N VAL A 13 8.98 -9.88 14.12
CA VAL A 13 9.55 -11.24 14.19
C VAL A 13 9.09 -12.34 13.19
N PHE A 14 9.92 -12.48 12.14
CA PHE A 14 10.58 -13.69 11.59
C PHE A 14 9.77 -14.83 10.92
N LEU A 15 9.83 -14.83 9.59
CA LEU A 15 9.99 -16.03 8.74
C LEU A 15 11.42 -16.04 8.14
N PRO A 16 11.92 -17.17 7.58
CA PRO A 16 13.35 -17.46 7.43
C PRO A 16 14.13 -16.29 6.82
N ARG A 17 15.16 -15.87 7.55
CA ARG A 17 16.15 -14.89 7.10
C ARG A 17 16.60 -15.29 5.69
N VAL A 18 16.49 -14.37 4.72
CA VAL A 18 17.06 -14.56 3.39
C VAL A 18 18.53 -14.95 3.59
N LYS A 19 18.90 -16.17 3.21
CA LYS A 19 20.26 -16.70 3.40
C LYS A 19 21.22 -15.88 2.54
N GLY A 20 21.87 -14.86 3.12
CA GLY A 20 23.11 -14.30 2.61
C GLY A 20 23.04 -13.24 1.51
N GLY A 21 22.00 -12.41 1.43
CA GLY A 21 21.90 -11.30 0.47
C GLY A 21 20.50 -10.70 0.45
N GLY A 22 20.34 -9.48 -0.10
CA GLY A 22 19.02 -8.87 -0.28
C GLY A 22 18.08 -9.71 -1.16
N GLU A 23 16.81 -9.31 -1.26
CA GLU A 23 15.82 -9.98 -2.09
C GLU A 23 15.58 -9.22 -3.41
N SER A 24 15.32 -9.96 -4.49
CA SER A 24 14.76 -9.40 -5.73
C SER A 24 13.27 -9.05 -5.55
N LEU A 25 12.73 -8.18 -6.40
CA LEU A 25 11.30 -7.81 -6.38
C LEU A 25 10.37 -9.02 -6.54
N ASN A 26 10.77 -10.00 -7.36
CA ASN A 26 9.99 -11.24 -7.53
C ASN A 26 9.98 -12.09 -6.25
N GLN A 27 11.11 -12.18 -5.54
CA GLN A 27 11.18 -12.88 -4.26
C GLN A 27 10.35 -12.16 -3.19
N LEU A 28 10.42 -10.83 -3.12
CA LEU A 28 9.58 -10.01 -2.25
C LEU A 28 8.09 -10.26 -2.53
N THR A 29 7.68 -10.20 -3.81
CA THR A 29 6.30 -10.45 -4.24
C THR A 29 5.82 -11.82 -3.76
N GLN A 30 6.58 -12.87 -4.07
CA GLN A 30 6.22 -14.24 -3.72
C GLN A 30 6.09 -14.42 -2.21
N ARG A 31 7.03 -13.86 -1.43
CA ARG A 31 7.03 -13.92 0.04
C ARG A 31 5.81 -13.21 0.63
N CYS A 32 5.53 -11.98 0.18
CA CYS A 32 4.40 -11.18 0.68
C CYS A 32 3.06 -11.82 0.34
N VAL A 33 2.85 -12.25 -0.90
CA VAL A 33 1.60 -12.88 -1.35
C VAL A 33 1.36 -14.20 -0.62
N ALA A 34 2.39 -15.05 -0.49
CA ALA A 34 2.27 -16.32 0.21
C ALA A 34 1.88 -16.13 1.68
N TYR A 35 2.48 -15.15 2.36
CA TYR A 35 2.15 -14.84 3.75
C TYR A 35 0.72 -14.31 3.89
N LEU A 36 0.33 -13.34 3.07
CA LEU A 36 -1.00 -12.74 3.17
C LEU A 36 -2.13 -13.69 2.75
N ASN A 37 -1.87 -14.64 1.85
CA ASN A 37 -2.83 -15.71 1.56
C ASN A 37 -3.08 -16.61 2.78
N LYS A 38 -2.06 -16.90 3.60
CA LYS A 38 -2.26 -17.64 4.86
C LYS A 38 -3.12 -16.85 5.84
N ILE A 39 -2.85 -15.55 5.99
CA ILE A 39 -3.66 -14.67 6.85
C ILE A 39 -5.11 -14.60 6.34
N ALA A 40 -5.30 -14.46 5.02
CA ALA A 40 -6.64 -14.44 4.42
C ALA A 40 -7.42 -15.75 4.63
N GLN A 41 -6.73 -16.90 4.64
CA GLN A 41 -7.32 -18.20 4.97
C GLN A 41 -7.68 -18.33 6.44
N GLN A 42 -6.86 -17.81 7.35
CA GLN A 42 -7.12 -17.84 8.80
C GLN A 42 -8.28 -16.91 9.20
N HIS A 43 -8.45 -15.80 8.49
CA HIS A 43 -9.44 -14.75 8.78
C HIS A 43 -10.55 -14.69 7.71
N MET A 44 -11.01 -15.85 7.22
CA MET A 44 -12.07 -15.89 6.23
C MET A 44 -13.36 -15.23 6.75
N GLY A 45 -13.90 -14.30 5.97
CA GLY A 45 -15.11 -13.55 6.34
C GLY A 45 -14.83 -12.27 7.15
N GLU A 46 -13.62 -12.11 7.68
CA GLU A 46 -13.22 -10.94 8.45
C GLU A 46 -12.58 -9.85 7.56
N ARG A 47 -12.27 -8.71 8.19
CA ARG A 47 -11.53 -7.61 7.56
C ARG A 47 -10.18 -7.46 8.26
N VAL A 48 -9.10 -7.65 7.53
CA VAL A 48 -7.73 -7.57 8.05
C VAL A 48 -7.09 -6.27 7.60
N ILE A 49 -6.62 -5.47 8.54
CA ILE A 49 -5.87 -4.23 8.27
C ILE A 49 -4.38 -4.59 8.29
N MET A 50 -3.67 -4.36 7.18
CA MET A 50 -2.22 -4.63 7.07
C MET A 50 -1.50 -3.33 6.85
N VAL A 51 -0.46 -3.13 7.63
CA VAL A 51 0.41 -1.98 7.58
C VAL A 51 1.72 -2.38 6.92
N SER A 52 2.20 -1.58 5.96
CA SER A 52 3.41 -1.91 5.22
C SER A 52 4.13 -0.69 4.66
N HIS A 53 5.32 -0.93 4.11
CA HIS A 53 6.12 0.03 3.38
C HIS A 53 5.74 0.06 1.90
N ASP A 54 6.26 1.07 1.20
CA ASP A 54 6.02 1.34 -0.21
C ASP A 54 6.42 0.16 -1.09
N ALA A 55 7.63 -0.39 -0.94
CA ALA A 55 8.12 -1.48 -1.80
C ALA A 55 7.21 -2.72 -1.76
N ALA A 56 6.82 -3.15 -0.56
CA ALA A 56 5.89 -4.28 -0.40
C ALA A 56 4.49 -3.94 -0.97
N THR A 57 3.98 -2.73 -0.72
CA THR A 57 2.66 -2.32 -1.22
C THR A 57 2.63 -2.22 -2.75
N VAL A 58 3.70 -1.71 -3.36
CA VAL A 58 3.86 -1.65 -4.82
C VAL A 58 3.86 -3.05 -5.42
N GLU A 59 4.63 -3.99 -4.86
CA GLU A 59 4.65 -5.37 -5.35
C GLU A 59 3.30 -6.09 -5.16
N LEU A 60 2.58 -5.82 -4.08
CA LEU A 60 1.22 -6.35 -3.89
C LEU A 60 0.24 -5.79 -4.93
N CYS A 61 0.33 -4.50 -5.26
CA CYS A 61 -0.46 -3.94 -6.35
C CYS A 61 -0.07 -4.59 -7.69
N ARG A 62 1.23 -4.78 -7.93
CA ARG A 62 1.73 -5.44 -9.14
C ARG A 62 1.25 -6.88 -9.28
N HIS A 63 1.10 -7.59 -8.17
CA HIS A 63 0.53 -8.94 -8.16
C HIS A 63 -0.91 -8.99 -8.71
N THR A 64 -1.67 -7.89 -8.55
CA THR A 64 -3.04 -7.79 -9.08
C THR A 64 -3.13 -7.32 -10.52
N ASP A 65 -1.99 -7.04 -11.15
CA ASP A 65 -1.98 -6.58 -12.53
C ASP A 65 -2.22 -7.71 -13.54
N PRO A 66 -2.81 -7.40 -14.70
CA PRO A 66 -2.83 -8.31 -15.83
C PRO A 66 -1.41 -8.78 -16.19
N PRO A 67 -1.24 -10.05 -16.61
CA PRO A 67 0.02 -10.54 -17.13
C PRO A 67 0.56 -9.64 -18.25
N GLY A 68 1.84 -9.28 -18.17
CA GLY A 68 2.48 -8.41 -19.16
C GLY A 68 2.25 -6.91 -18.94
N SER A 69 1.51 -6.49 -17.91
CA SER A 69 1.42 -5.07 -17.57
C SER A 69 2.75 -4.54 -17.02
N SER A 70 3.12 -3.33 -17.43
CA SER A 70 4.27 -2.58 -16.94
C SER A 70 3.84 -1.32 -16.17
N VAL A 71 2.71 -1.41 -15.47
CA VAL A 71 2.12 -0.25 -14.77
C VAL A 71 3.04 0.19 -13.63
N ARG A 72 3.69 1.34 -13.80
CA ARG A 72 4.42 1.99 -12.71
C ARG A 72 3.44 2.66 -11.78
N ARG A 73 3.32 2.12 -10.57
CA ARG A 73 2.49 2.68 -9.50
C ARG A 73 3.35 3.45 -8.51
N ASN A 74 2.91 4.64 -8.16
CA ASN A 74 3.44 5.40 -7.02
C ASN A 74 2.42 5.31 -5.89
N VAL A 75 2.83 4.79 -4.74
CA VAL A 75 1.98 4.65 -3.54
C VAL A 75 2.26 5.85 -2.63
N PRO A 76 1.34 6.82 -2.51
CA PRO A 76 1.55 7.93 -1.59
C PRO A 76 1.61 7.43 -0.14
N ASN A 77 2.40 8.11 0.69
CA ASN A 77 2.45 7.81 2.12
C ASN A 77 1.06 7.92 2.73
N THR A 78 0.78 7.04 3.70
CA THR A 78 -0.52 6.98 4.41
C THR A 78 -1.72 6.82 3.47
N SER A 79 -1.51 6.27 2.27
CA SER A 79 -2.60 5.99 1.35
C SER A 79 -3.25 4.65 1.62
N LEU A 80 -4.55 4.58 1.36
CA LEU A 80 -5.32 3.36 1.50
C LEU A 80 -5.40 2.63 0.16
N ASN A 81 -4.95 1.39 0.18
CA ASN A 81 -5.17 0.42 -0.89
C ASN A 81 -6.23 -0.58 -0.40
N VAL A 82 -7.02 -1.17 -1.28
CA VAL A 82 -8.03 -2.17 -0.89
C VAL A 82 -7.93 -3.35 -1.84
N PHE A 83 -7.64 -4.51 -1.27
CA PHE A 83 -7.54 -5.78 -1.97
C PHE A 83 -8.67 -6.71 -1.54
N HIS A 84 -9.38 -7.28 -2.50
CA HIS A 84 -10.31 -8.37 -2.26
C HIS A 84 -9.62 -9.67 -2.60
N VAL A 85 -9.46 -10.53 -1.59
CA VAL A 85 -8.87 -11.87 -1.76
C VAL A 85 -10.00 -12.89 -1.76
N SER A 86 -10.04 -13.72 -2.80
CA SER A 86 -10.99 -14.82 -2.91
C SER A 86 -10.53 -16.00 -2.05
N GLY A 87 -11.40 -16.46 -1.15
CA GLY A 87 -11.13 -17.63 -0.30
C GLY A 87 -11.06 -18.95 -1.07
N VAL A 88 -11.63 -19.03 -2.28
CA VAL A 88 -11.73 -20.28 -3.06
C VAL A 88 -10.48 -20.53 -3.90
N ASN A 89 -9.99 -19.50 -4.59
CA ASN A 89 -8.89 -19.62 -5.55
C ASN A 89 -7.68 -18.73 -5.22
N GLY A 90 -7.72 -18.02 -4.08
CA GLY A 90 -6.63 -17.13 -3.65
C GLY A 90 -6.35 -15.98 -4.60
N GLN A 91 -7.29 -15.64 -5.50
CA GLN A 91 -7.14 -14.54 -6.45
C GLN A 91 -7.36 -13.19 -5.78
N TRP A 92 -6.58 -12.19 -6.19
CA TRP A 92 -6.59 -10.85 -5.63
C TRP A 92 -7.17 -9.85 -6.62
N VAL A 93 -8.02 -8.95 -6.14
CA VAL A 93 -8.55 -7.83 -6.94
C VAL A 93 -8.29 -6.53 -6.19
N LEU A 94 -7.55 -5.61 -6.81
CA LEU A 94 -7.34 -4.26 -6.29
C LEU A 94 -8.55 -3.38 -6.61
N THR A 95 -9.36 -3.06 -5.60
CA THR A 95 -10.59 -2.26 -5.75
C THR A 95 -10.37 -0.77 -5.48
N ARG A 96 -9.32 -0.43 -4.73
CA ARG A 96 -8.94 0.96 -4.46
C ARG A 96 -7.43 1.08 -4.36
N PHE A 97 -6.87 2.08 -5.01
CA PHE A 97 -5.43 2.33 -5.01
C PHE A 97 -5.14 3.76 -4.54
N GLY A 98 -4.16 3.92 -3.65
CA GLY A 98 -3.58 5.23 -3.33
C GLY A 98 -4.55 6.25 -2.73
N ASP A 99 -5.60 5.83 -2.03
CA ASP A 99 -6.60 6.76 -1.53
C ASP A 99 -6.12 7.57 -0.31
N VAL A 100 -6.07 8.89 -0.49
CA VAL A 100 -5.61 9.87 0.50
C VAL A 100 -6.72 10.83 0.94
N ARG A 101 -7.98 10.57 0.58
CA ARG A 101 -9.11 11.48 0.85
C ARG A 101 -9.26 11.81 2.34
N HIS A 102 -8.98 10.85 3.22
CA HIS A 102 -9.04 11.04 4.67
C HIS A 102 -8.05 12.10 5.19
N LEU A 103 -6.89 12.28 4.54
CA LEU A 103 -5.88 13.28 4.93
C LEU A 103 -6.34 14.72 4.68
N PHE A 104 -7.29 14.92 3.76
CA PHE A 104 -7.86 16.23 3.50
C PHE A 104 -8.92 16.61 4.54
N CYS A 105 -9.60 15.63 5.13
CA CYS A 105 -10.54 15.86 6.23
C CYS A 105 -9.82 16.42 7.48
N LEU A 106 -8.62 15.93 7.77
CA LEU A 106 -7.76 16.41 8.88
C LEU A 106 -7.25 17.85 8.69
N ARG A 107 -7.36 18.44 7.50
CA ARG A 107 -6.93 19.82 7.21
C ARG A 107 -8.03 20.86 7.41
N ALA A 108 -9.27 20.46 7.66
CA ALA A 108 -10.39 21.37 7.85
C ALA A 108 -10.46 21.97 9.27
N SER A 109 -9.34 22.08 9.98
CA SER A 109 -9.26 22.82 11.25
C SER A 109 -8.99 24.32 10.98
N PRO A 110 -9.55 25.25 11.79
CA PRO A 110 -9.56 26.70 11.49
C PRO A 110 -8.19 27.39 11.38
N THR A 111 -7.08 26.69 11.64
CA THR A 111 -5.72 27.25 11.60
C THR A 111 -5.05 27.24 10.22
N ASP A 112 -5.72 26.78 9.16
CA ASP A 112 -5.14 26.60 7.80
C ASP A 112 -5.00 27.90 6.96
N ALA A 113 -4.85 29.06 7.61
CA ALA A 113 -4.48 30.30 6.94
C ALA A 113 -2.96 30.39 6.66
N ARG A 114 -2.13 29.64 7.41
CA ARG A 114 -0.66 29.77 7.34
C ARG A 114 0.01 28.92 6.26
N ARG A 115 -0.65 27.88 5.73
CA ARG A 115 -0.04 26.97 4.75
C ARG A 115 -0.24 27.39 3.29
N ARG A 116 -1.13 28.34 3.02
CA ARG A 116 -1.33 28.92 1.68
C ARG A 116 -0.09 29.70 1.17
N ARG A 117 0.79 30.18 2.04
CA ARG A 117 2.03 30.89 1.65
C ARG A 117 3.12 30.00 1.04
N VAL A 118 3.12 28.70 1.31
CA VAL A 118 4.21 27.81 0.81
C VAL A 118 3.95 27.38 -0.64
N LYS A 119 2.68 27.16 -1.02
CA LYS A 119 2.33 26.81 -2.41
C LYS A 119 2.55 27.96 -3.40
N SER A 120 2.32 29.21 -2.99
CA SER A 120 2.58 30.38 -3.86
C SER A 120 4.07 30.65 -4.10
N PHE A 121 4.95 30.17 -3.23
CA PHE A 121 6.40 30.34 -3.39
C PHE A 121 7.01 29.34 -4.39
N LEU A 122 6.51 28.10 -4.40
CA LEU A 122 6.97 27.06 -5.31
C LEU A 122 6.48 27.24 -6.77
N LEU A 123 5.31 27.85 -6.97
CA LEU A 123 4.78 28.12 -8.32
C LEU A 123 5.43 29.33 -9.02
N ARG A 124 6.15 30.21 -8.30
CA ARG A 124 6.88 31.34 -8.90
C ARG A 124 8.30 31.03 -9.36
N ARG A 125 8.87 29.86 -9.01
CA ARG A 125 10.25 29.50 -9.39
C ARG A 125 10.38 28.71 -10.70
N ASN A 126 9.28 28.31 -11.34
CA ASN A 126 9.28 27.57 -12.60
C ASN A 126 8.83 28.41 -13.82
N SER A 127 9.02 29.74 -13.77
CA SER A 127 8.65 30.64 -14.88
C SER A 127 9.69 31.76 -15.06
N GLY A 128 10.97 31.40 -14.99
CA GLY A 128 12.10 32.25 -15.35
C GLY A 128 13.14 31.41 -16.05
#